data_AF-A0A3B8LL30-F1
#
_entry.id   AF-A0A3B8LL30-F1
#
_cell.length_a   1.000
_cell.length_b   1.000
_cell.length_c   1.000
_cell.angle_alpha   90.00
_cell.angle_beta   90.00
_cell.angle_gamma   90.00
#
_symmetry.space_group_name_H-M   'P 1'
#
loop_
_entity.id
_entity.type
_entity.pdbx_description
1 polymer ?
#
loop_
_entity_poly.entity_id
_entity_poly.type
_entity_poly.pdbx_seq_one_letter_code
_entity_poly.pdbx_strand_id
1 'polypeptide(L)'
;MLVLRRLFGGLCLYVVCAPLLLVTVLIAFSSHALYGSMLADDVPRKIAQQLPPFVDHILAVSKRPKAVRQPDAKAWIKAVSSSEKPPSYWVQQLKLSEWLRVELSRVVRDVQKGFRGTLKKKTIYWDNKGLKQALHSKAFRDYLHRVLAKIPACRPEQNKEWQAMIMRERRHLYFPTCNPEQQVAYNTAHKAIADAIVSVIRIPKREVVLYKSDFKRVHLLSKPFAMMG
;
A
#
# COMPACT_ATOMS: atom_id res chain seq x y z
N MET A 1 -23.39 -64.48 -11.82
CA MET A 1 -22.45 -63.50 -12.41
C MET A 1 -22.87 -62.02 -12.23
N LEU A 2 -24.16 -61.66 -12.24
CA LEU A 2 -24.62 -60.26 -12.04
C LEU A 2 -24.24 -59.65 -10.67
N VAL A 3 -24.25 -60.45 -9.60
CA VAL A 3 -23.91 -60.00 -8.24
C VAL A 3 -22.42 -59.64 -8.11
N LEU A 4 -21.54 -60.45 -8.71
CA LEU A 4 -20.09 -60.22 -8.70
C LEU A 4 -19.71 -58.93 -9.45
N ARG A 5 -20.40 -58.64 -10.56
CA ARG A 5 -20.18 -57.43 -11.37
C ARG A 5 -20.67 -56.16 -10.65
N ARG A 6 -21.76 -56.23 -9.87
CA ARG A 6 -22.22 -55.13 -9.01
C ARG A 6 -21.28 -54.88 -7.83
N LEU A 7 -20.77 -55.94 -7.19
CA LEU A 7 -19.78 -55.82 -6.11
C LEU A 7 -18.47 -55.22 -6.60
N PHE A 8 -17.92 -55.69 -7.72
CA PHE A 8 -16.70 -55.11 -8.31
C PHE A 8 -16.90 -53.67 -8.79
N GLY A 9 -18.04 -53.38 -9.42
CA GLY A 9 -18.38 -52.01 -9.84
C GLY A 9 -18.49 -51.04 -8.66
N GLY A 10 -19.16 -51.46 -7.57
CA GLY A 10 -19.26 -50.68 -6.34
C GLY A 10 -17.91 -50.50 -5.64
N LEU A 11 -17.07 -51.55 -5.63
CA LEU A 11 -15.73 -51.50 -5.05
C LEU A 11 -14.83 -50.54 -5.84
N CYS A 12 -14.81 -50.61 -7.17
CA CYS A 12 -14.05 -49.67 -8.00
C CYS A 12 -14.53 -48.23 -7.80
N LEU A 13 -15.85 -48.01 -7.73
CA LEU A 13 -16.39 -46.68 -7.49
C LEU A 13 -16.01 -46.16 -6.10
N TYR A 14 -16.04 -47.00 -5.07
CA TYR A 14 -15.63 -46.61 -3.72
C TYR A 14 -14.12 -46.34 -3.63
N VAL A 15 -13.29 -47.25 -4.15
CA VAL A 15 -11.82 -47.15 -4.11
C VAL A 15 -11.30 -45.97 -4.93
N VAL A 16 -12.02 -45.54 -5.98
CA VAL A 16 -11.61 -44.37 -6.78
C VAL A 16 -12.26 -43.07 -6.29
N CYS A 17 -13.57 -43.05 -6.06
CA CYS A 17 -14.28 -41.82 -5.71
C CYS A 17 -14.08 -41.37 -4.26
N ALA A 18 -13.97 -42.30 -3.29
CA ALA A 18 -13.76 -41.92 -1.90
C ALA A 18 -12.42 -41.19 -1.65
N PRO A 19 -11.26 -41.67 -2.16
CA PRO A 19 -10.01 -40.92 -2.00
C PRO A 19 -10.00 -39.62 -2.79
N LEU A 20 -10.66 -39.54 -3.95
CA LEU A 20 -10.82 -38.28 -4.69
C LEU A 20 -11.59 -37.24 -3.87
N LEU A 21 -12.71 -37.65 -3.25
CA LEU A 21 -13.47 -36.78 -2.35
C LEU A 21 -12.63 -36.37 -1.13
N LEU A 22 -11.90 -37.31 -0.54
CA LEU A 22 -11.02 -37.03 0.60
C LEU A 22 -9.93 -36.01 0.25
N VAL A 23 -9.30 -36.13 -0.92
CA VAL A 23 -8.29 -35.19 -1.43
C VAL A 23 -8.91 -33.80 -1.66
N THR A 24 -10.10 -33.70 -2.26
CA THR A 24 -10.75 -32.39 -2.45
C THR A 24 -11.14 -31.73 -1.13
N VAL A 25 -11.64 -32.50 -0.15
CA VAL A 25 -11.95 -32.01 1.20
C VAL A 25 -10.68 -31.58 1.93
N LEU A 26 -9.59 -32.34 1.82
CA LEU A 26 -8.30 -32.00 2.41
C LEU A 26 -7.69 -30.76 1.77
N ILE A 27 -7.77 -30.58 0.44
CA ILE A 27 -7.32 -29.36 -0.25
C ILE A 27 -8.15 -28.15 0.20
N ALA A 28 -9.48 -28.29 0.28
CA ALA A 28 -10.36 -27.24 0.77
C ALA A 28 -10.11 -26.89 2.26
N PHE A 29 -9.81 -27.90 3.08
CA PHE A 29 -9.52 -27.72 4.50
C PHE A 29 -8.13 -27.11 4.75
N SER A 30 -7.11 -27.61 4.04
CA SER A 30 -5.73 -27.11 4.14
C SER A 30 -5.60 -25.71 3.56
N SER A 31 -6.32 -25.37 2.49
CA SER A 31 -6.44 -23.98 2.04
C SER A 31 -7.10 -23.10 3.12
N HIS A 32 -8.20 -23.52 3.74
CA HIS A 32 -8.83 -22.72 4.80
C HIS A 32 -7.95 -22.52 6.05
N ALA A 33 -7.16 -23.53 6.41
CA ALA A 33 -6.29 -23.54 7.59
C ALA A 33 -4.95 -22.81 7.34
N LEU A 34 -4.28 -23.06 6.21
CA LEU A 34 -2.97 -22.49 5.87
C LEU A 34 -3.06 -21.02 5.45
N TYR A 35 -4.13 -20.62 4.77
CA TYR A 35 -4.31 -19.23 4.33
C TYR A 35 -4.83 -18.29 5.45
N GLY A 36 -5.14 -18.81 6.65
CA GLY A 36 -5.69 -18.03 7.75
C GLY A 36 -4.65 -17.27 8.58
N SER A 37 -3.68 -17.96 9.17
CA SER A 37 -2.68 -17.32 10.05
C SER A 37 -1.47 -16.80 9.28
N MET A 38 -0.95 -17.60 8.33
CA MET A 38 0.26 -17.24 7.57
C MET A 38 0.07 -15.98 6.71
N LEU A 39 -1.06 -15.84 6.02
CA LEU A 39 -1.31 -14.66 5.18
C LEU A 39 -1.59 -13.38 5.99
N ALA A 40 -2.17 -13.50 7.19
CA ALA A 40 -2.57 -12.34 7.98
C ALA A 40 -1.38 -11.61 8.63
N ASP A 41 -0.33 -12.35 8.95
CA ASP A 41 0.81 -11.82 9.70
C ASP A 41 2.12 -11.88 8.90
N ASP A 42 2.40 -12.97 8.18
CA ASP A 42 3.69 -13.11 7.46
C ASP A 42 3.76 -12.27 6.19
N VAL A 43 2.68 -12.24 5.40
CA VAL A 43 2.67 -11.44 4.16
C VAL A 43 2.81 -9.94 4.46
N PRO A 44 2.03 -9.35 5.39
CA PRO A 44 2.20 -7.94 5.75
C PRO A 44 3.58 -7.65 6.34
N ARG A 45 4.13 -8.56 7.17
CA ARG A 45 5.48 -8.43 7.72
C ARG A 45 6.53 -8.43 6.61
N LYS A 46 6.48 -9.37 5.68
CA LYS A 46 7.42 -9.44 4.54
C LYS A 46 7.32 -8.20 3.67
N ILE A 47 6.11 -7.77 3.30
CA ILE A 47 5.90 -6.55 2.50
C ILE A 47 6.48 -5.32 3.23
N ALA A 48 6.21 -5.17 4.51
CA ALA A 48 6.72 -4.06 5.31
C ALA A 48 8.26 -4.06 5.44
N GLN A 49 8.88 -5.25 5.53
CA GLN A 49 10.33 -5.42 5.55
C GLN A 49 10.97 -5.12 4.19
N GLN A 50 10.26 -5.36 3.10
CA GLN A 50 10.72 -5.06 1.74
C GLN A 50 10.54 -3.59 1.37
N LEU A 51 9.72 -2.82 2.09
CA LEU A 51 9.46 -1.42 1.77
C LEU A 51 10.75 -0.55 1.76
N PRO A 52 11.65 -0.58 2.76
CA PRO A 52 12.88 0.21 2.71
C PRO A 52 13.78 -0.08 1.50
N PRO A 53 14.20 -1.34 1.22
CA PRO A 53 15.01 -1.59 0.03
C PRO A 53 14.26 -1.33 -1.28
N PHE A 54 12.93 -1.48 -1.29
CA PHE A 54 12.11 -1.17 -2.46
C PHE A 54 12.13 0.32 -2.82
N VAL A 55 12.03 1.23 -1.85
CA VAL A 55 12.07 2.68 -2.16
C VAL A 55 13.42 3.12 -2.73
N ASP A 56 14.52 2.52 -2.28
CA ASP A 56 15.85 2.78 -2.83
C ASP A 56 15.97 2.24 -4.25
N HIS A 57 15.40 1.06 -4.50
CA HIS A 57 15.33 0.48 -5.85
C HIS A 57 14.52 1.38 -6.80
N ILE A 58 13.36 1.88 -6.38
CA ILE A 58 12.56 2.82 -7.18
C ILE A 58 13.35 4.09 -7.50
N LEU A 59 14.09 4.62 -6.52
CA LEU A 59 14.98 5.76 -6.76
C LEU A 59 16.10 5.42 -7.76
N ALA A 60 16.70 4.22 -7.68
CA ALA A 60 17.72 3.78 -8.62
C ALA A 60 17.17 3.63 -10.05
N VAL A 61 15.95 3.11 -10.19
CA VAL A 61 15.27 2.99 -11.50
C VAL A 61 14.90 4.36 -12.06
N SER A 62 14.42 5.28 -11.23
CA SER A 62 13.97 6.61 -11.66
C SER A 62 15.10 7.51 -12.18
N LYS A 63 16.35 7.23 -11.79
CA LYS A 63 17.56 7.89 -12.32
C LYS A 63 17.92 7.50 -13.76
N ARG A 64 17.37 6.42 -14.30
CA ARG A 64 17.72 5.96 -15.66
C ARG A 64 17.29 7.01 -16.69
N PRO A 65 18.07 7.26 -17.77
CA PRO A 65 17.83 8.37 -18.71
C PRO A 65 16.42 8.47 -19.31
N LYS A 66 15.71 7.33 -19.42
CA LYS A 66 14.36 7.24 -20.01
C LYS A 66 13.25 6.97 -18.99
N ALA A 67 13.56 6.83 -17.70
CA ALA A 67 12.56 6.46 -16.68
C ALA A 67 11.58 7.61 -16.37
N VAL A 68 12.07 8.85 -16.34
CA VAL A 68 11.26 10.04 -16.05
C VAL A 68 11.49 11.07 -17.15
N ARG A 69 10.41 11.50 -17.82
CA ARG A 69 10.48 12.48 -18.92
C ARG A 69 10.37 13.92 -18.45
N GLN A 70 9.58 14.17 -17.41
CA GLN A 70 9.30 15.50 -16.88
C GLN A 70 10.57 16.12 -16.25
N PRO A 71 11.02 17.31 -16.70
CA PRO A 71 12.20 17.97 -16.14
C PRO A 71 12.09 18.22 -14.64
N ASP A 72 10.89 18.59 -14.18
CA ASP A 72 10.67 18.89 -12.77
C ASP A 72 10.85 17.66 -11.88
N ALA A 73 10.26 16.54 -12.27
CA ALA A 73 10.43 15.28 -11.57
C ALA A 73 11.90 14.83 -11.54
N LYS A 74 12.67 15.07 -12.62
CA LYS A 74 14.12 14.80 -12.64
C LYS A 74 14.88 15.64 -11.59
N ALA A 75 14.52 16.91 -11.42
CA ALA A 75 15.15 17.77 -10.41
C ALA A 75 14.89 17.25 -8.99
N TRP A 76 13.65 16.87 -8.68
CA TRP A 76 13.30 16.26 -7.40
C TRP A 76 14.02 14.92 -7.17
N ILE A 77 14.07 14.05 -8.19
CA ILE A 77 14.80 12.77 -8.12
C ILE A 77 16.29 13.01 -7.87
N LYS A 78 16.90 13.96 -8.58
CA LYS A 78 18.29 14.36 -8.38
C LYS A 78 18.52 14.84 -6.96
N ALA A 79 17.65 15.70 -6.45
CA ALA A 79 17.75 16.23 -5.08
C ALA A 79 17.64 15.15 -4.02
N VAL A 80 16.63 14.27 -4.11
CA VAL A 80 16.48 13.12 -3.21
C VAL A 80 17.71 12.22 -3.27
N SER A 81 18.26 12.01 -4.47
CA SER A 81 19.44 11.16 -4.63
C SER A 81 20.76 11.75 -4.15
N SER A 82 20.85 13.07 -4.08
CA SER A 82 22.01 13.81 -3.56
C SER A 82 21.91 14.06 -2.06
N SER A 83 20.82 13.63 -1.42
CA SER A 83 20.67 13.65 0.03
C SER A 83 21.66 12.67 0.67
N GLU A 84 22.24 13.05 1.80
CA GLU A 84 23.22 12.26 2.54
C GLU A 84 22.66 10.90 3.01
N LYS A 85 21.35 10.84 3.27
CA LYS A 85 20.67 9.64 3.75
C LYS A 85 19.76 9.08 2.65
N PRO A 86 19.78 7.76 2.39
CA PRO A 86 18.93 7.14 1.38
C PRO A 86 17.44 7.19 1.79
N PRO A 87 16.49 7.07 0.84
CA PRO A 87 15.06 6.98 1.15
C PRO A 87 14.71 5.90 2.19
N SER A 88 15.37 4.74 2.15
CA SER A 88 15.17 3.66 3.12
C SER A 88 15.38 4.10 4.57
N TYR A 89 16.37 4.96 4.83
CA TYR A 89 16.59 5.55 6.15
C TYR A 89 15.37 6.34 6.60
N TRP A 90 14.81 7.19 5.74
CA TRP A 90 13.64 8.00 6.08
C TRP A 90 12.38 7.16 6.26
N VAL A 91 12.19 6.11 5.47
CA VAL A 91 11.09 5.14 5.66
C VAL A 91 11.11 4.55 7.08
N GLN A 92 12.30 4.22 7.59
CA GLN A 92 12.47 3.71 8.95
C GLN A 92 12.22 4.79 10.02
N GLN A 93 12.80 5.98 9.86
CA GLN A 93 12.63 7.09 10.82
C GLN A 93 11.18 7.56 10.93
N LEU A 94 10.45 7.53 9.81
CA LEU A 94 9.03 7.87 9.73
C LEU A 94 8.10 6.74 10.20
N LYS A 95 8.66 5.58 10.57
CA LYS A 95 7.92 4.37 10.96
C LYS A 95 6.90 3.90 9.91
N LEU A 96 7.18 4.15 8.62
CA LEU A 96 6.26 3.81 7.54
C LEU A 96 6.11 2.30 7.33
N SER A 97 7.19 1.53 7.51
CA SER A 97 7.11 0.06 7.47
C SER A 97 6.18 -0.49 8.56
N GLU A 98 6.26 0.06 9.77
CA GLU A 98 5.43 -0.40 10.89
C GLU A 98 3.96 -0.03 10.68
N TRP A 99 3.68 1.20 10.23
CA TRP A 99 2.33 1.59 9.83
C TRP A 99 1.78 0.67 8.74
N LEU A 100 2.55 0.43 7.67
CA LEU A 100 2.14 -0.44 6.57
C LEU A 100 1.84 -1.86 7.05
N ARG A 101 2.70 -2.42 7.91
CA ARG A 101 2.52 -3.75 8.51
C ARG A 101 1.21 -3.84 9.26
N VAL A 102 0.96 -2.91 10.18
CA VAL A 102 -0.23 -2.91 11.05
C VAL A 102 -1.51 -2.76 10.23
N GLU A 103 -1.53 -1.81 9.28
CA GLU A 103 -2.70 -1.56 8.45
C GLU A 103 -2.99 -2.71 7.50
N LEU A 104 -1.96 -3.26 6.84
CA LEU A 104 -2.12 -4.38 5.92
C LEU A 104 -2.55 -5.65 6.66
N SER A 105 -1.96 -5.97 7.83
CA SER A 105 -2.42 -7.07 8.69
C SER A 105 -3.87 -6.89 9.14
N ARG A 106 -4.29 -5.66 9.43
CA ARG A 106 -5.70 -5.41 9.78
C ARG A 106 -6.63 -5.67 8.59
N VAL A 107 -6.28 -5.16 7.41
CA VAL A 107 -7.08 -5.34 6.19
C VAL A 107 -7.16 -6.81 5.81
N VAL A 108 -6.05 -7.55 5.80
CA VAL A 108 -6.05 -8.98 5.48
C VAL A 108 -6.91 -9.77 6.46
N ARG A 109 -6.81 -9.51 7.77
CA ARG A 109 -7.67 -10.15 8.77
C ARG A 109 -9.16 -9.85 8.57
N ASP A 110 -9.51 -8.62 8.21
CA ASP A 110 -10.90 -8.25 7.94
C ASP A 110 -11.40 -8.88 6.63
N VAL A 111 -10.56 -9.02 5.61
CA VAL A 111 -10.86 -9.76 4.38
C VAL A 111 -11.12 -11.24 4.67
N GLN A 112 -10.28 -11.88 5.50
CA GLN A 112 -10.49 -13.26 5.92
C GLN A 112 -11.80 -13.46 6.69
N LYS A 113 -12.13 -12.53 7.61
CA LYS A 113 -13.46 -12.53 8.28
C LYS A 113 -14.59 -12.38 7.26
N GLY A 114 -14.37 -11.60 6.19
CA GLY A 114 -15.31 -11.44 5.08
C GLY A 114 -15.62 -12.78 4.41
N PHE A 115 -14.57 -13.50 4.00
CA PHE A 115 -14.70 -14.83 3.40
C PHE A 115 -15.34 -15.87 4.33
N ARG A 116 -15.03 -15.82 5.63
CA ARG A 116 -15.64 -16.69 6.66
C ARG A 116 -17.08 -16.30 7.04
N GLY A 117 -17.62 -15.22 6.48
CA GLY A 117 -18.95 -14.70 6.84
C GLY A 117 -19.04 -14.07 8.24
N THR A 118 -17.94 -14.00 8.99
CA THR A 118 -17.88 -13.48 10.37
C THR A 118 -17.61 -11.98 10.44
N LEU A 119 -17.42 -11.31 9.29
CA LEU A 119 -17.20 -9.87 9.24
C LEU A 119 -18.46 -9.12 9.75
N LYS A 120 -18.33 -8.51 10.94
CA LYS A 120 -19.40 -7.69 11.54
C LYS A 120 -19.59 -6.36 10.81
N LYS A 121 -18.50 -5.75 10.32
CA LYS A 121 -18.52 -4.43 9.67
C LYS A 121 -19.09 -4.52 8.24
N LYS A 122 -19.76 -3.45 7.79
CA LYS A 122 -20.27 -3.34 6.41
C LYS A 122 -19.17 -3.06 5.38
N THR A 123 -18.05 -2.49 5.81
CA THR A 123 -16.97 -2.02 4.92
C THR A 123 -15.61 -2.23 5.58
N ILE A 124 -14.63 -2.62 4.78
CA ILE A 124 -13.22 -2.73 5.15
C ILE A 124 -12.53 -1.44 4.71
N TYR A 125 -11.78 -0.83 5.63
CA TYR A 125 -11.11 0.44 5.39
C TYR A 125 -9.59 0.31 5.54
N TRP A 126 -8.87 1.09 4.72
CA TRP A 126 -7.46 1.42 4.88
C TRP A 126 -7.36 2.71 5.71
N ASP A 127 -6.64 2.70 6.84
CA ASP A 127 -6.55 3.86 7.74
C ASP A 127 -5.20 4.57 7.57
N ASN A 128 -5.27 5.77 7.01
CA ASN A 128 -4.10 6.59 6.74
C ASN A 128 -3.72 7.50 7.92
N LYS A 129 -4.33 7.34 9.11
CA LYS A 129 -3.99 8.17 10.27
C LYS A 129 -2.51 8.09 10.62
N GLY A 130 -1.93 6.89 10.64
CA GLY A 130 -0.50 6.69 10.92
C GLY A 130 0.39 7.35 9.86
N LEU A 131 0.09 7.15 8.57
CA LEU A 131 0.78 7.81 7.47
C LEU A 131 0.71 9.34 7.58
N LYS A 132 -0.48 9.90 7.86
CA LYS A 132 -0.64 11.34 8.06
C LYS A 132 0.17 11.85 9.24
N GLN A 133 0.18 11.12 10.36
CA GLN A 133 1.01 11.49 11.52
C GLN A 133 2.50 11.48 11.17
N ALA A 134 2.96 10.48 10.41
CA ALA A 134 4.33 10.42 9.92
C ALA A 134 4.68 11.63 9.05
N LEU A 135 3.78 12.04 8.15
CA LEU A 135 3.98 13.21 7.29
C LEU A 135 3.96 14.56 8.03
N HIS A 136 3.34 14.66 9.21
CA HIS A 136 3.40 15.88 10.03
C HIS A 136 4.51 15.85 11.09
N SER A 137 5.30 14.77 11.11
CA SER A 137 6.36 14.57 12.10
C SER A 137 7.55 15.50 11.86
N LYS A 138 8.36 15.70 12.91
CA LYS A 138 9.65 16.40 12.78
C LYS A 138 10.57 15.69 11.79
N ALA A 139 10.59 14.35 11.80
CA ALA A 139 11.43 13.56 10.89
C ALA A 139 11.10 13.83 9.41
N PHE A 140 9.82 14.04 9.06
CA PHE A 140 9.45 14.38 7.68
C PHE A 140 9.88 15.80 7.30
N ARG A 141 9.77 16.75 8.23
CA ARG A 141 10.28 18.11 8.01
C ARG A 141 11.80 18.10 7.82
N ASP A 142 12.53 17.34 8.65
CA ASP A 142 13.98 17.19 8.54
C ASP A 142 14.37 16.53 7.21
N TYR A 143 13.59 15.56 6.73
CA TYR A 143 13.75 14.96 5.40
C TYR A 143 13.57 16.00 4.29
N LEU A 144 12.45 16.71 4.28
CA LEU A 144 12.14 17.71 3.25
C LEU A 144 13.19 18.80 3.20
N HIS A 145 13.61 19.32 4.35
CA HIS A 145 14.69 20.31 4.44
C HIS A 145 15.97 19.81 3.77
N ARG A 146 16.38 18.56 4.04
CA ARG A 146 17.58 17.98 3.41
C ARG A 146 17.44 17.79 1.90
N VAL A 147 16.24 17.48 1.41
CA VAL A 147 15.97 17.37 -0.03
C VAL A 147 15.98 18.76 -0.68
N LEU A 148 15.28 19.74 -0.10
CA LEU A 148 15.21 21.12 -0.59
C LEU A 148 16.59 21.78 -0.63
N ALA A 149 17.45 21.51 0.36
CA ALA A 149 18.84 21.97 0.37
C ALA A 149 19.69 21.45 -0.81
N LYS A 150 19.23 20.45 -1.57
CA LYS A 150 19.89 19.93 -2.78
C LYS A 150 19.28 20.47 -4.08
N ILE A 151 18.22 21.27 -3.97
CA ILE A 151 17.56 21.94 -5.09
C ILE A 151 18.14 23.35 -5.24
N PRO A 152 18.35 23.87 -6.47
CA PRO A 152 18.84 25.23 -6.68
C PRO A 152 17.90 26.29 -6.08
N ALA A 153 18.46 27.46 -5.74
CA ALA A 153 17.67 28.58 -5.21
C ALA A 153 16.60 29.05 -6.22
N CYS A 154 15.45 29.48 -5.70
CA CYS A 154 14.36 30.01 -6.50
C CYS A 154 14.67 31.38 -7.10
N ARG A 155 14.18 31.60 -8.32
CA ARG A 155 14.02 32.94 -8.89
C ARG A 155 12.86 33.69 -8.22
N PRO A 156 12.80 35.03 -8.32
CA PRO A 156 11.71 35.81 -7.75
C PRO A 156 10.31 35.35 -8.19
N GLU A 157 10.13 34.93 -9.44
CA GLU A 157 8.83 34.44 -9.91
C GLU A 157 8.44 33.12 -9.24
N GLN A 158 9.40 32.20 -9.09
CA GLN A 158 9.18 30.89 -8.47
C GLN A 158 8.96 30.99 -6.96
N ASN A 159 9.53 32.01 -6.30
CA ASN A 159 9.21 32.31 -4.90
C ASN A 159 7.75 32.75 -4.72
N LYS A 160 7.22 33.54 -5.67
CA LYS A 160 5.79 33.90 -5.66
C LYS A 160 4.90 32.66 -5.84
N GLU A 161 5.32 31.70 -6.67
CA GLU A 161 4.60 30.42 -6.81
C GLU A 161 4.58 29.62 -5.50
N TRP A 162 5.73 29.51 -4.83
CA TRP A 162 5.81 28.91 -3.48
C TRP A 162 4.89 29.60 -2.48
N GLN A 163 4.91 30.92 -2.43
CA GLN A 163 4.01 31.70 -1.55
C GLN A 163 2.54 31.43 -1.86
N ALA A 164 2.15 31.45 -3.14
CA ALA A 164 0.77 31.18 -3.55
C ALA A 164 0.31 29.75 -3.18
N MET A 165 1.19 28.75 -3.24
CA MET A 165 0.85 27.39 -2.77
C MET A 165 0.74 27.31 -1.25
N ILE A 166 1.65 27.96 -0.51
CA ILE A 166 1.61 28.01 0.96
C ILE A 166 0.31 28.67 1.43
N MET A 167 -0.07 29.77 0.79
CA MET A 167 -1.33 30.49 1.05
C MET A 167 -2.57 29.75 0.51
N ARG A 168 -2.38 28.61 -0.18
CA ARG A 168 -3.43 27.80 -0.82
C ARG A 168 -4.27 28.56 -1.84
N GLU A 169 -3.77 29.68 -2.35
CA GLU A 169 -4.42 30.52 -3.36
C GLU A 169 -4.49 29.79 -4.71
N ARG A 170 -3.53 28.88 -4.96
CA ARG A 170 -3.52 28.04 -6.16
C ARG A 170 -3.45 26.57 -5.82
N ARG A 171 -4.38 25.79 -6.39
CA ARG A 171 -4.37 24.33 -6.35
C ARG A 171 -3.49 23.79 -7.48
N HIS A 172 -2.19 24.08 -7.43
CA HIS A 172 -1.27 23.46 -8.37
C HIS A 172 -0.95 22.04 -7.94
N LEU A 173 -0.97 21.11 -8.90
CA LEU A 173 -0.53 19.72 -8.70
C LEU A 173 0.99 19.56 -8.79
N TYR A 174 1.70 20.64 -9.12
CA TYR A 174 3.14 20.64 -9.38
C TYR A 174 3.84 21.54 -8.38
N PHE A 175 4.91 21.02 -7.77
CA PHE A 175 5.78 21.79 -6.88
C PHE A 175 6.93 22.41 -7.69
N PRO A 176 7.23 23.71 -7.49
CA PRO A 176 8.38 24.36 -8.08
C PRO A 176 9.65 23.59 -7.71
N THR A 177 10.53 23.47 -8.69
CA THR A 177 11.79 22.73 -8.57
C THR A 177 12.93 23.61 -8.12
N CYS A 178 12.64 24.46 -7.14
CA CYS A 178 13.56 25.41 -6.56
C CYS A 178 13.41 25.48 -5.02
N ASN A 179 14.47 25.87 -4.32
CA ASN A 179 14.49 26.05 -2.89
C ASN A 179 14.12 27.51 -2.51
N PRO A 180 13.02 27.74 -1.78
CA PRO A 180 12.58 29.08 -1.36
C PRO A 180 13.31 29.62 -0.12
N GLU A 181 14.19 28.84 0.53
CA GLU A 181 14.79 29.14 1.84
C GLU A 181 15.58 30.45 1.95
N GLN A 182 16.07 31.01 0.84
CA GLN A 182 16.85 32.25 0.89
C GLN A 182 16.01 33.52 1.18
N GLN A 183 14.67 33.46 1.06
CA GLN A 183 13.81 34.64 1.18
C GLN A 183 12.67 34.50 2.20
N VAL A 184 12.43 33.32 2.76
CA VAL A 184 11.33 33.07 3.70
C VAL A 184 11.91 32.68 5.06
N ALA A 185 11.47 33.36 6.13
CA ALA A 185 11.98 33.15 7.50
C ALA A 185 12.12 31.66 7.86
N TYR A 186 13.36 31.25 8.15
CA TYR A 186 13.89 29.88 8.18
C TYR A 186 13.01 28.84 8.91
N ASN A 187 12.42 29.16 10.06
CA ASN A 187 11.66 28.18 10.84
C ASN A 187 10.16 28.11 10.49
N THR A 188 9.57 29.22 10.05
CA THR A 188 8.14 29.28 9.67
C THR A 188 7.96 28.71 8.26
N ALA A 189 8.95 28.87 7.38
CA ALA A 189 8.95 28.40 6.01
C ALA A 189 8.90 26.87 5.90
N HIS A 190 9.76 26.13 6.60
CA HIS A 190 9.83 24.66 6.44
C HIS A 190 8.57 23.94 6.88
N LYS A 191 7.96 24.40 7.99
CA LYS A 191 6.69 23.85 8.45
C LYS A 191 5.58 24.16 7.44
N ALA A 192 5.50 25.41 6.97
CA ALA A 192 4.51 25.81 5.99
C ALA A 192 4.66 25.06 4.65
N ILE A 193 5.89 24.83 4.18
CA ILE A 193 6.19 24.04 2.97
C ILE A 193 5.82 22.58 3.18
N ALA A 194 6.19 21.97 4.30
CA ALA A 194 5.81 20.59 4.60
C ALA A 194 4.28 20.44 4.68
N ASP A 195 3.59 21.36 5.37
CA ASP A 195 2.14 21.36 5.48
C ASP A 195 1.48 21.61 4.11
N ALA A 196 2.06 22.47 3.26
CA ALA A 196 1.59 22.70 1.89
C ALA A 196 1.73 21.43 1.05
N ILE A 197 2.91 20.79 1.05
CA ILE A 197 3.15 19.52 0.34
C ILE A 197 2.16 18.45 0.79
N VAL A 198 1.98 18.28 2.10
CA VAL A 198 1.05 17.30 2.65
C VAL A 198 -0.40 17.65 2.33
N SER A 199 -0.75 18.93 2.22
CA SER A 199 -2.11 19.35 1.87
C SER A 199 -2.46 19.13 0.39
N VAL A 200 -1.48 19.23 -0.51
CA VAL A 200 -1.62 18.92 -1.95
C VAL A 200 -1.83 17.43 -2.14
N ILE A 201 -1.09 16.60 -1.39
CA ILE A 201 -1.29 15.15 -1.36
C ILE A 201 -2.58 14.89 -0.56
N ARG A 202 -3.73 14.90 -1.23
CA ARG A 202 -5.04 14.61 -0.63
C ARG A 202 -5.16 13.14 -0.20
N ILE A 203 -4.49 12.77 0.89
CA ILE A 203 -4.62 11.46 1.49
C ILE A 203 -5.95 11.46 2.28
N PRO A 204 -6.96 10.65 1.95
CA PRO A 204 -8.17 10.55 2.76
C PRO A 204 -7.81 9.95 4.14
N LYS A 205 -8.54 10.33 5.20
CA LYS A 205 -8.29 9.71 6.54
C LYS A 205 -8.51 8.20 6.48
N ARG A 206 -9.52 7.77 5.73
CA ARG A 206 -9.84 6.37 5.47
C ARG A 206 -10.20 6.21 4.01
N GLU A 207 -9.77 5.10 3.43
CA GLU A 207 -10.13 4.72 2.07
C GLU A 207 -10.88 3.39 2.11
N VAL A 208 -11.93 3.28 1.30
CA VAL A 208 -12.70 2.04 1.21
C VAL A 208 -11.88 1.04 0.41
N VAL A 209 -11.62 -0.13 1.01
CA VAL A 209 -10.93 -1.22 0.32
C VAL A 209 -11.96 -2.15 -0.30
N LEU A 210 -12.93 -2.62 0.49
CA LEU A 210 -13.97 -3.57 0.06
C LEU A 210 -15.26 -3.39 0.86
N TYR A 211 -16.39 -3.74 0.24
CA TYR A 211 -17.68 -3.83 0.92
C TYR A 211 -18.01 -5.27 1.31
N LYS A 212 -18.80 -5.44 2.38
CA LYS A 212 -19.30 -6.76 2.80
C LYS A 212 -20.13 -7.44 1.71
N SER A 213 -20.82 -6.67 0.87
CA SER A 213 -21.58 -7.17 -0.28
C SER A 213 -20.71 -7.88 -1.31
N ASP A 214 -19.43 -7.53 -1.41
CA ASP A 214 -18.54 -8.10 -2.41
C ASP A 214 -18.22 -9.57 -2.09
N PHE A 215 -18.15 -9.91 -0.80
CA PHE A 215 -17.97 -11.30 -0.36
C PHE A 215 -19.21 -12.18 -0.61
N LYS A 216 -20.42 -11.60 -0.60
CA LYS A 216 -21.66 -12.34 -0.92
C LYS A 216 -21.70 -12.77 -2.39
N ARG A 217 -21.19 -11.93 -3.30
CA ARG A 217 -21.11 -12.25 -4.74
C ARG A 217 -20.16 -13.41 -5.02
N VAL A 218 -19.02 -13.45 -4.34
CA VAL A 218 -18.05 -14.55 -4.49
C VAL A 218 -18.64 -15.88 -4.00
N HIS A 219 -19.35 -15.87 -2.86
CA HIS A 219 -20.03 -17.08 -2.35
C HIS A 219 -21.16 -17.60 -3.25
N LEU A 220 -21.80 -16.74 -4.05
CA LEU A 220 -22.82 -17.16 -5.01
C LEU A 220 -22.23 -17.83 -6.25
N LEU A 221 -21.03 -17.43 -6.68
CA LEU A 221 -20.32 -18.02 -7.81
C LEU A 221 -19.61 -19.34 -7.46
N SER A 222 -19.31 -19.57 -6.17
CA SER A 222 -18.72 -20.81 -5.69
C SER A 222 -19.73 -21.87 -5.30
N LYS A 223 -21.04 -21.60 -5.39
CA LYS A 223 -22.04 -22.67 -5.28
C LYS A 223 -21.91 -23.53 -6.53
N PRO A 224 -21.59 -24.82 -6.43
CA PRO A 224 -21.60 -25.69 -7.59
C PRO A 224 -22.98 -25.64 -8.23
N PHE A 225 -23.03 -25.68 -9.56
CA PHE A 225 -24.23 -25.93 -10.36
C PHE A 225 -24.92 -27.21 -9.85
N ALA A 226 -25.74 -27.09 -8.81
CA ALA A 226 -26.57 -28.15 -8.25
C ALA A 226 -28.03 -27.96 -8.69
N MET A 227 -28.24 -27.42 -9.89
CA MET A 227 -29.53 -27.30 -10.56
C MET A 227 -29.37 -27.66 -12.04
N MET A 228 -29.04 -28.93 -12.29
CA MET A 228 -29.44 -29.67 -13.49
C MET A 228 -29.63 -31.12 -13.04
N GLY A 229 -30.83 -31.43 -12.59
CA GLY A 229 -31.30 -32.73 -12.14
C GLY A 229 -32.79 -32.65 -11.95
#